data_AF-A0A177IET7-F1
#
_entry.id   AF-A0A177IET7-F1
#
_cell.length_a   1.000
_cell.length_b   1.000
_cell.length_c   1.000
_cell.angle_alpha   90.00
_cell.angle_beta   90.00
_cell.angle_gamma   90.00
#
_symmetry.space_group_name_H-M   'P 1'
#
loop_
_entity.id
_entity.type
_entity.pdbx_description
1 polymer ?
#
loop_
_entity_poly.entity_id
_entity_poly.type
_entity_poly.pdbx_seq_one_letter_code
_entity_poly.pdbx_strand_id
1 'polypeptide(L)'
;MNTIMLIVITVIITVIALWAYFTAQRLNTLHIRTDAALAQLQAMLDRRAAVIGVLVPALAPIALQAEGVALRHGKFDERSQRERELNVEIHKFFDADEQLAASVSANPQLVDAETRVQLAHRFYNEAVSDTRALRLRPTVRVLRLGGTAPLPEFFEYSFSLERP
;
A
#
# COMPACT_ATOMS: atom_id res chain seq x y z
N MET A 1 1.63 -37.56 -42.90
CA MET A 1 1.88 -37.06 -41.53
C MET A 1 2.26 -35.58 -41.58
N ASN A 2 1.35 -34.70 -42.01
CA ASN A 2 1.66 -33.28 -42.23
C ASN A 2 0.52 -32.35 -41.79
N THR A 3 -0.72 -32.63 -42.19
CA THR A 3 -1.89 -31.80 -41.85
C THR A 3 -2.29 -31.92 -40.38
N ILE A 4 -2.38 -33.14 -39.84
CA ILE A 4 -2.72 -33.36 -38.43
C ILE A 4 -1.68 -32.72 -37.51
N MET A 5 -0.39 -32.83 -37.84
CA MET A 5 0.68 -32.21 -37.07
C MET A 5 0.58 -30.68 -37.09
N LEU A 6 0.33 -30.09 -38.27
CA LEU A 6 0.11 -28.64 -38.39
C LEU A 6 -1.11 -28.18 -37.59
N ILE A 7 -2.23 -28.90 -37.68
CA ILE A 7 -3.44 -28.58 -36.90
C ILE A 7 -3.15 -28.62 -35.40
N VAL A 8 -2.47 -29.66 -34.91
CA VAL A 8 -2.10 -29.78 -33.49
C VAL A 8 -1.21 -28.62 -33.06
N ILE A 9 -0.19 -28.27 -33.85
CA ILE A 9 0.69 -27.13 -33.57
C ILE A 9 -0.10 -25.81 -33.53
N THR A 10 -0.98 -25.57 -34.51
CA THR A 10 -1.82 -24.37 -34.57
C THR A 10 -2.76 -24.27 -33.36
N VAL A 11 -3.37 -25.38 -32.93
CA VAL A 11 -4.21 -25.44 -31.74
C VAL A 11 -3.38 -25.11 -30.50
N ILE A 12 -2.19 -25.70 -30.34
CA ILE A 12 -1.29 -25.43 -29.22
C ILE A 12 -0.90 -23.94 -29.17
N ILE A 13 -0.50 -23.36 -30.31
CA ILE A 13 -0.13 -21.93 -30.39
C ILE A 13 -1.31 -21.05 -29.99
N THR A 14 -2.51 -21.34 -30.49
CA THR A 14 -3.72 -20.58 -30.15
C THR A 14 -4.03 -20.64 -28.65
N VAL A 15 -3.92 -21.83 -28.04
CA VAL A 15 -4.11 -22.01 -26.59
C VAL A 15 -3.08 -21.21 -25.80
N ILE A 16 -1.81 -21.24 -26.20
CA ILE A 16 -0.74 -20.46 -25.54
C ILE A 16 -1.00 -18.96 -25.67
N ALA A 17 -1.39 -18.49 -26.86
CA ALA A 17 -1.69 -17.07 -27.10
C ALA A 17 -2.86 -16.58 -26.25
N LEU A 18 -3.96 -17.34 -26.18
CA LEU A 18 -5.11 -17.03 -25.32
C LEU A 18 -4.70 -16.99 -23.85
N TRP A 19 -3.96 -18.00 -23.39
CA TRP A 19 -3.47 -18.06 -22.01
C TRP A 19 -2.58 -16.85 -21.65
N ALA A 20 -1.68 -16.46 -22.56
CA ALA A 20 -0.81 -15.30 -22.38
C ALA A 20 -1.62 -14.00 -22.31
N TYR A 21 -2.65 -13.85 -23.17
CA TYR A 21 -3.55 -12.70 -23.15
C TYR A 21 -4.30 -12.57 -21.82
N PHE A 22 -4.91 -13.65 -21.32
CA PHE A 22 -5.59 -13.65 -20.02
C PHE A 22 -4.63 -13.32 -18.87
N THR A 23 -3.41 -13.85 -18.92
CA THR A 23 -2.39 -13.59 -17.89
C THR A 23 -1.95 -12.12 -17.90
N ALA A 24 -1.73 -11.53 -19.08
CA ALA A 24 -1.38 -10.12 -19.21
C ALA A 24 -2.50 -9.20 -18.70
N GLN A 25 -3.76 -9.51 -19.04
CA GLN A 25 -4.91 -8.76 -18.56
C GLN A 25 -5.03 -8.82 -17.03
N ARG A 26 -4.86 -10.02 -16.45
CA ARG A 26 -4.88 -10.20 -15.00
C ARG A 26 -3.79 -9.39 -14.31
N LEU A 27 -2.59 -9.36 -14.89
CA LEU A 27 -1.48 -8.58 -14.35
C LEU A 27 -1.77 -7.07 -14.38
N ASN A 28 -2.33 -6.56 -15.49
CA ASN A 28 -2.70 -5.15 -15.60
C ASN A 28 -3.72 -4.74 -14.52
N THR A 29 -4.76 -5.55 -14.32
CA THR A 29 -5.75 -5.29 -13.26
C THR A 29 -5.13 -5.29 -11.86
N LEU A 30 -4.18 -6.18 -11.59
CA LEU A 30 -3.46 -6.21 -10.30
C LEU A 30 -2.59 -4.97 -10.08
N HIS A 31 -1.91 -4.49 -11.13
CA HIS A 31 -1.13 -3.24 -11.03
C HIS A 31 -2.05 -2.05 -10.72
N ILE A 32 -3.15 -1.89 -11.45
CA ILE A 32 -4.13 -0.82 -11.21
C ILE A 32 -4.68 -0.90 -9.78
N ARG A 33 -5.01 -2.11 -9.30
CA ARG A 33 -5.50 -2.31 -7.92
C ARG A 33 -4.45 -1.95 -6.88
N THR A 34 -3.19 -2.29 -7.11
CA THR A 34 -2.08 -1.98 -6.19
C THR A 34 -1.80 -0.48 -6.14
N ASP A 35 -1.81 0.20 -7.29
CA ASP A 35 -1.63 1.65 -7.38
C ASP A 35 -2.77 2.41 -6.71
N ALA A 36 -4.02 1.96 -6.92
CA ALA A 36 -5.19 2.51 -6.26
C ALA A 36 -5.13 2.31 -4.73
N ALA A 37 -4.71 1.13 -4.26
CA ALA A 37 -4.53 0.86 -2.84
C ALA A 37 -3.42 1.73 -2.21
N LEU A 38 -2.33 1.97 -2.94
CA LEU A 38 -1.24 2.86 -2.49
C LEU A 38 -1.73 4.31 -2.34
N ALA A 39 -2.47 4.82 -3.34
CA ALA A 39 -3.05 6.15 -3.30
C ALA A 39 -4.07 6.30 -2.16
N GLN A 40 -4.87 5.26 -1.90
CA GLN A 40 -5.81 5.24 -0.78
C GLN A 40 -5.07 5.27 0.56
N LEU A 41 -4.01 4.48 0.72
CA LEU A 41 -3.17 4.49 1.93
C LEU A 41 -2.58 5.88 2.18
N GLN A 42 -2.04 6.53 1.14
CA GLN A 42 -1.52 7.89 1.25
C GLN A 42 -2.60 8.87 1.74
N ALA A 43 -3.79 8.87 1.12
CA ALA A 43 -4.87 9.75 1.50
C ALA A 43 -5.33 9.56 2.95
N MET A 44 -5.32 8.32 3.47
CA MET A 44 -5.69 8.05 4.86
C MET A 44 -4.61 8.51 5.84
N LEU A 45 -3.32 8.33 5.51
CA LEU A 45 -2.21 8.84 6.32
C LEU A 45 -2.24 10.38 6.39
N ASP A 46 -2.43 11.04 5.25
CA ASP A 46 -2.52 12.50 5.15
C ASP A 46 -3.71 13.03 5.95
N ARG A 47 -4.89 12.40 5.84
CA ARG A 47 -6.07 12.74 6.64
C ARG A 47 -5.80 12.62 8.14
N ARG A 48 -5.14 11.54 8.58
CA ARG A 48 -4.78 11.34 9.99
C ARG A 48 -3.83 12.44 10.47
N ALA A 49 -2.77 12.73 9.70
CA ALA A 49 -1.82 13.79 10.02
C ALA A 49 -2.53 15.15 10.15
N ALA A 50 -3.43 15.48 9.22
CA ALA A 50 -4.22 16.71 9.26
C ALA A 50 -5.11 16.78 10.52
N VAL A 51 -5.82 15.70 10.86
CA VAL A 51 -6.64 15.64 12.09
C VAL A 51 -5.78 15.86 13.33
N ILE A 52 -4.60 15.24 13.43
CA ILE A 52 -3.68 15.45 14.55
C ILE A 52 -3.17 16.90 14.60
N GLY A 53 -2.82 17.50 13.47
CA GLY A 53 -2.40 18.89 13.42
C GLY A 53 -3.49 19.88 13.87
N VAL A 54 -4.76 19.54 13.66
CA VAL A 54 -5.91 20.33 14.14
C VAL A 54 -6.17 20.12 15.63
N LEU A 55 -6.13 18.87 16.11
CA LEU A 55 -6.40 18.54 17.51
C LEU A 55 -5.26 18.96 18.44
N VAL A 56 -4.02 18.90 17.94
CA VAL A 56 -2.81 19.26 18.68
C VAL A 56 -1.99 20.24 17.83
N PRO A 57 -2.26 21.55 17.91
CA PRO A 57 -1.58 22.56 17.10
C PRO A 57 -0.06 22.56 17.22
N ALA A 58 0.48 22.13 18.36
CA ALA A 58 1.92 21.97 18.57
C ALA A 58 2.57 20.92 17.63
N LEU A 59 1.79 19.93 17.17
CA LEU A 59 2.24 18.87 16.25
C LEU A 59 1.98 19.21 14.78
N ALA A 60 1.24 20.27 14.49
CA ALA A 60 0.95 20.72 13.12
C ALA A 60 2.17 20.80 12.18
N PRO A 61 3.33 21.36 12.56
CA PRO A 61 4.49 21.43 11.66
C PRO A 61 5.06 20.04 11.32
N ILE A 62 5.00 19.09 12.25
CA ILE A 62 5.49 17.71 12.05
C ILE A 62 4.48 16.93 11.20
N ALA A 63 3.19 17.12 11.43
CA ALA A 63 2.12 16.55 10.63
C ALA A 63 2.21 16.99 9.15
N LEU A 64 2.42 18.29 8.91
CA LEU A 64 2.61 18.83 7.55
C LEU A 64 3.86 18.26 6.87
N GLN A 65 4.92 18.05 7.64
CA GLN A 65 6.15 17.41 7.15
C GLN A 65 5.94 15.95 6.74
N ALA A 66 5.08 15.20 7.44
CA ALA A 66 4.69 13.87 7.04
C ALA A 66 3.86 13.90 5.75
N GLU A 67 2.82 14.73 5.70
CA GLU A 67 1.96 14.94 4.53
C GLU A 67 2.74 15.34 3.27
N GLY A 68 3.78 16.17 3.43
CA GLY A 68 4.63 16.62 2.32
C GLY A 68 5.41 15.52 1.60
N VAL A 69 5.52 14.31 2.18
CA VAL A 69 6.21 13.18 1.56
C VAL A 69 5.19 12.20 0.96
N ALA A 70 5.12 12.10 -0.36
CA ALA A 70 4.21 11.19 -1.04
C ALA A 70 4.68 9.72 -0.94
N LEU A 71 3.73 8.78 -0.87
CA LEU A 71 4.02 7.35 -1.02
C LEU A 71 4.29 7.02 -2.48
N ARG A 72 5.47 6.44 -2.76
CA ARG A 72 5.87 6.01 -4.10
C ARG A 72 6.50 4.63 -4.03
N HIS A 73 6.16 3.77 -4.99
CA HIS A 73 6.76 2.44 -5.10
C HIS A 73 8.29 2.52 -5.09
N GLY A 74 8.92 1.72 -4.22
CA GLY A 74 10.38 1.68 -4.06
C GLY A 74 11.00 2.90 -3.35
N LYS A 75 10.18 3.78 -2.75
CA LYS A 75 10.64 4.94 -1.96
C LYS A 75 9.80 5.13 -0.70
N PHE A 76 9.57 4.05 0.04
CA PHE A 76 8.80 4.10 1.29
C PHE A 76 9.61 4.61 2.48
N ASP A 77 10.94 4.52 2.44
CA ASP A 77 11.81 4.87 3.57
C ASP A 77 11.58 6.30 4.07
N GLU A 78 11.50 7.26 3.15
CA GLU A 78 11.31 8.68 3.51
C GLU A 78 9.96 8.92 4.18
N ARG A 79 8.86 8.39 3.62
CA ARG A 79 7.53 8.55 4.22
C ARG A 79 7.43 7.80 5.54
N SER A 80 7.95 6.57 5.60
CA SER A 80 7.97 5.75 6.81
C SER A 80 8.75 6.43 7.94
N GLN A 81 9.86 7.12 7.62
CA GLN A 81 10.61 7.91 8.59
C GLN A 81 9.77 9.07 9.14
N ARG A 82 9.11 9.86 8.29
CA ARG A 82 8.27 10.98 8.76
C ARG A 82 7.08 10.51 9.61
N GLU A 83 6.46 9.38 9.24
CA GLU A 83 5.40 8.78 10.06
C GLU A 83 5.91 8.34 11.43
N ARG A 84 7.11 7.73 11.49
CA ARG A 84 7.73 7.37 12.78
C ARG A 84 8.03 8.60 13.65
N GLU A 85 8.58 9.65 13.05
CA GLU A 85 8.86 10.92 13.74
C GLU A 85 7.56 11.53 14.31
N LEU A 86 6.49 11.58 13.50
CA LEU A 86 5.18 12.03 13.97
C LEU A 86 4.65 11.15 15.13
N ASN A 87 4.74 9.83 15.02
CA ASN A 87 4.28 8.90 16.07
C ASN A 87 5.02 9.11 17.39
N VAL A 88 6.34 9.29 17.33
CA VAL A 88 7.17 9.55 18.51
C VAL A 88 6.75 10.86 19.20
N GLU A 89 6.54 11.93 18.43
CA GLU A 89 6.14 13.22 19.00
C GLU A 89 4.71 13.21 19.56
N ILE A 90 3.79 12.46 18.94
CA ILE A 90 2.45 12.23 19.49
C ILE A 90 2.55 11.56 20.87
N HIS A 91 3.33 10.48 20.99
CA HIS A 91 3.47 9.76 22.26
C HIS A 91 4.13 10.64 23.33
N LYS A 92 5.19 11.38 23.00
CA LYS A 92 5.81 12.34 23.93
C LYS A 92 4.80 13.37 24.44
N PHE A 93 3.96 13.88 23.56
CA PHE A 93 2.95 14.87 23.92
C PHE A 93 1.86 14.24 24.83
N PHE A 94 1.46 13.00 24.53
CA PHE A 94 0.49 12.26 25.35
C PHE A 94 1.03 11.86 26.72
N ASP A 95 2.34 11.63 26.83
CA ASP A 95 3.01 11.36 28.10
C ASP A 95 3.16 12.62 28.98
N ALA A 96 3.24 13.80 28.35
CA ALA A 96 3.32 15.07 29.06
C ALA A 96 1.97 15.56 29.62
N ASP A 97 0.85 15.26 28.94
CA ASP A 97 -0.50 15.67 29.35
C ASP A 97 -1.51 14.53 29.15
N GLU A 98 -1.76 13.79 30.24
CA GLU A 98 -2.63 12.62 30.23
C GLU A 98 -4.12 12.95 30.00
N GLN A 99 -4.60 14.09 30.50
CA GLN A 99 -6.00 14.49 30.31
C GLN A 99 -6.25 14.87 28.86
N LEU A 100 -5.32 15.62 28.27
CA LEU A 100 -5.38 15.96 26.86
C LEU A 100 -5.25 14.71 25.99
N ALA A 101 -4.33 13.79 26.31
CA ALA A 101 -4.16 12.51 25.61
C ALA A 101 -5.46 11.71 25.56
N ALA A 102 -6.16 11.60 26.69
CA ALA A 102 -7.45 10.91 26.76
C ALA A 102 -8.51 11.59 25.86
N SER A 103 -8.57 12.93 25.87
CA SER A 103 -9.51 13.67 25.04
C SER A 103 -9.24 13.54 23.54
N VAL A 104 -7.97 13.54 23.13
CA VAL A 104 -7.54 13.44 21.72
C VAL A 104 -7.73 12.01 21.23
N SER A 105 -7.35 11.01 22.02
CA SER A 105 -7.49 9.59 21.66
C SER A 105 -8.95 9.15 21.57
N ALA A 106 -9.83 9.74 22.38
CA ALA A 106 -11.28 9.50 22.30
C ALA A 106 -11.96 10.30 21.18
N ASN A 107 -11.24 11.16 20.45
CA ASN A 107 -11.85 11.97 19.40
C ASN A 107 -12.30 11.10 18.23
N PRO A 108 -13.60 11.13 17.86
CA PRO A 108 -14.14 10.23 16.84
C PRO A 108 -13.51 10.43 15.45
N GLN A 109 -13.04 11.64 15.13
CA GLN A 109 -12.38 11.91 13.84
C GLN A 109 -11.02 11.25 13.77
N LEU A 110 -10.27 11.23 14.88
CA LEU A 110 -8.96 10.58 14.96
C LEU A 110 -9.11 9.07 14.94
N VAL A 111 -10.05 8.52 15.71
CA VAL A 111 -10.36 7.08 15.74
C VAL A 111 -10.77 6.58 14.35
N ASP A 112 -11.66 7.29 13.66
CA ASP A 112 -12.05 6.96 12.27
C ASP A 112 -10.86 7.05 11.31
N ALA A 113 -10.04 8.10 11.40
CA ALA A 113 -8.87 8.26 10.54
C ALA A 113 -7.86 7.11 10.75
N GLU A 114 -7.54 6.78 12.00
CA GLU A 114 -6.62 5.68 12.33
C GLU A 114 -7.16 4.33 11.86
N THR A 115 -8.43 4.05 12.11
CA THR A 115 -9.08 2.80 11.65
C THR A 115 -8.98 2.67 10.13
N ARG A 116 -9.19 3.77 9.39
CA ARG A 116 -9.07 3.76 7.92
C ARG A 116 -7.64 3.58 7.44
N VAL A 117 -6.64 4.14 8.15
CA VAL A 117 -5.22 3.89 7.86
C VAL A 117 -4.90 2.40 8.00
N GLN A 118 -5.31 1.77 9.11
CA GLN A 118 -5.06 0.35 9.34
C GLN A 118 -5.72 -0.53 8.28
N LEU A 119 -6.94 -0.22 7.85
CA LEU A 119 -7.62 -0.92 6.76
C LEU A 119 -6.91 -0.72 5.42
N ALA A 120 -6.54 0.51 5.08
CA ALA A 120 -5.84 0.82 3.83
C ALA A 120 -4.47 0.14 3.78
N HIS A 121 -3.75 0.08 4.90
CA HIS A 121 -2.48 -0.60 5.04
C HIS A 121 -2.60 -2.10 4.76
N ARG A 122 -3.61 -2.75 5.35
CA ARG A 122 -3.90 -4.18 5.10
C ARG A 122 -4.27 -4.43 3.64
N PHE A 123 -5.16 -3.63 3.05
CA PHE A 123 -5.54 -3.78 1.65
C PHE A 123 -4.39 -3.55 0.67
N TYR A 124 -3.51 -2.59 0.96
CA TYR A 124 -2.29 -2.40 0.19
C TYR A 124 -1.40 -3.64 0.24
N ASN A 125 -1.10 -4.15 1.44
CA ASN A 125 -0.24 -5.32 1.60
C ASN A 125 -0.86 -6.59 0.99
N GLU A 126 -2.18 -6.75 1.01
CA GLU A 126 -2.89 -7.82 0.32
C GLU A 126 -2.73 -7.69 -1.22
N ALA A 127 -2.91 -6.49 -1.78
CA ALA A 127 -2.69 -6.24 -3.21
C ALA A 127 -1.24 -6.49 -3.65
N VAL A 128 -0.26 -6.14 -2.80
CA VAL A 128 1.17 -6.46 -3.01
C VAL A 128 1.38 -7.97 -3.03
N SER A 129 0.78 -8.69 -2.07
CA SER A 129 0.86 -10.15 -1.99
C SER A 129 0.29 -10.83 -3.24
N ASP A 130 -0.91 -10.43 -3.67
CA ASP A 130 -1.57 -10.94 -4.89
C ASP A 130 -0.71 -10.71 -6.14
N THR A 131 -0.12 -9.51 -6.25
CA THR A 131 0.74 -9.13 -7.38
C THR A 131 2.03 -9.94 -7.38
N ARG A 132 2.70 -10.08 -6.22
CA ARG A 132 3.91 -10.91 -6.09
C ARG A 132 3.60 -12.38 -6.39
N ALA A 133 2.51 -12.93 -5.86
CA ALA A 133 2.11 -14.31 -6.07
C ALA A 133 1.90 -14.66 -7.54
N LEU A 134 1.36 -13.73 -8.34
CA LEU A 134 1.23 -13.92 -9.79
C LEU A 134 2.58 -13.76 -10.52
N ARG A 135 3.33 -12.70 -10.23
CA ARG A 135 4.59 -12.37 -10.92
C ARG A 135 5.70 -13.39 -10.66
N LEU A 136 5.68 -14.05 -9.51
CA LEU A 136 6.64 -15.09 -9.14
C LEU A 136 6.32 -16.48 -9.74
N ARG A 137 5.17 -16.66 -10.41
CA ARG A 137 4.85 -17.95 -11.05
C ARG A 137 5.83 -18.26 -12.19
N PRO A 138 6.32 -19.52 -12.29
CA PRO A 138 7.34 -19.89 -13.27
C PRO A 138 6.88 -19.67 -14.71
N THR A 139 5.61 -19.92 -15.01
CA THR A 139 5.03 -19.69 -16.35
C THR A 139 5.06 -18.23 -16.77
N VAL A 140 4.75 -17.31 -15.85
CA VAL A 140 4.80 -15.85 -16.07
C VAL A 140 6.23 -15.37 -16.24
N ARG A 141 7.15 -15.93 -15.46
CA ARG A 141 8.58 -15.59 -15.47
C ARG A 141 9.28 -16.05 -16.75
N VAL A 142 9.00 -17.28 -17.20
CA VAL A 142 9.57 -17.85 -18.44
C VAL A 142 9.15 -17.04 -19.65
N LEU A 143 7.89 -16.62 -19.71
CA LEU A 143 7.34 -15.83 -20.81
C LEU A 143 7.58 -14.32 -20.67
N ARG A 144 8.26 -13.88 -19.60
CA ARG A 144 8.55 -12.46 -19.29
C ARG A 144 7.32 -11.54 -19.37
N LEU A 145 6.13 -12.08 -19.09
CA LEU A 145 4.86 -11.34 -19.13
C LEU A 145 4.76 -10.28 -18.01
N GLY A 146 5.59 -10.42 -16.97
CA GLY A 146 5.69 -9.51 -15.82
C GLY A 146 6.44 -8.20 -16.07
N GLY A 147 7.00 -7.99 -17.26
CA GLY A 147 7.86 -6.84 -17.57
C GLY A 147 9.14 -6.76 -16.73
N THR A 148 9.81 -5.60 -16.77
CA THR A 148 11.04 -5.28 -16.01
C THR A 148 10.80 -4.43 -14.77
N ALA A 149 9.54 -4.07 -14.47
CA ALA A 149 9.21 -3.26 -13.30
C ALA A 149 9.69 -3.96 -12.01
N PRO A 150 10.17 -3.22 -10.98
CA PRO A 150 10.50 -3.82 -9.69
C PRO A 150 9.27 -4.52 -9.07
N LEU A 151 9.51 -5.49 -8.18
CA LEU A 151 8.43 -6.11 -7.42
C LEU A 151 7.88 -5.08 -6.42
N PRO A 152 6.54 -4.96 -6.25
CA PRO A 152 5.97 -4.02 -5.29
C PRO A 152 6.43 -4.39 -3.87
N GLU A 153 6.75 -3.42 -3.03
CA GLU A 153 7.27 -3.63 -1.67
C GLU A 153 6.16 -3.54 -0.64
N PHE A 154 6.33 -4.19 0.52
CA PHE A 154 5.38 -4.04 1.62
C PHE A 154 5.62 -2.69 2.32
N PHE A 155 4.55 -2.05 2.77
CA PHE A 155 4.66 -0.89 3.64
C PHE A 155 4.60 -1.35 5.09
N GLU A 156 5.46 -0.83 5.95
CA GLU A 156 5.42 -1.06 7.38
C GLU A 156 4.82 0.15 8.09
N TYR A 157 3.74 -0.09 8.85
CA TYR A 157 3.05 0.91 9.65
C TYR A 157 2.73 0.31 11.01
N SER A 158 3.09 1.04 12.08
CA SER A 158 2.76 0.68 13.46
C SER A 158 2.41 1.94 14.22
N PHE A 159 1.17 2.05 14.66
CA PHE A 159 0.69 3.09 15.54
C PHE A 159 -0.45 2.54 16.39
N SER A 160 -0.51 2.95 17.65
CA SER A 160 -1.56 2.59 18.58
C SER A 160 -1.97 3.83 19.36
N LEU A 161 -3.28 4.07 19.44
CA LEU A 161 -3.85 5.09 20.32
C LEU A 161 -3.83 4.64 21.79
N GLU A 162 -3.82 3.33 22.02
CA GLU A 162 -3.71 2.74 23.36
C GLU A 162 -2.24 2.71 23.79
N ARG A 163 -1.97 3.10 25.04
CA ARG A 163 -0.65 2.90 25.66
C ARG A 163 -0.32 1.41 25.69
N PRO A 164 0.92 0.99 25.37
CA PRO A 164 1.38 -0.39 25.54
C PRO A 164 1.46 -0.79 27.02
#